data_AF-A0A528FZB0-F1
#
_entry.id   AF-A0A528FZB0-F1
#
_cell.length_a   1.000
_cell.length_b   1.000
_cell.length_c   1.000
_cell.angle_alpha   90.00
_cell.angle_beta   90.00
_cell.angle_gamma   90.00
#
_symmetry.space_group_name_H-M   'P 1'
#
loop_
_entity.id
_entity.type
_entity.pdbx_description
1 polymer ?
#
loop_
_entity_poly.entity_id
_entity_poly.type
_entity_poly.pdbx_seq_one_letter_code
_entity_poly.pdbx_strand_id
1 'polypeptide(L)'
;MSAYERQMSGGTAPRRVLSHALLFALLCSTALVAASGNAAAFEIFGIKLWGSSEDEDADIVDPLRYAVTIEAPDADEDLAEKLENASALKDDEERPVSGSLGLLAKARGDRDQLVAALYADARY
;
A
#
# COMPACT_ATOMS: atom_id res chain seq x y z
N MET A 1 -63.17 47.33 42.27
CA MET A 1 -61.90 47.27 43.04
C MET A 1 -61.07 46.15 42.42
N SER A 2 -60.21 46.50 41.46
CA SER A 2 -58.74 46.61 41.59
C SER A 2 -58.09 45.22 41.62
N ALA A 3 -57.14 44.82 40.76
CA ALA A 3 -56.33 45.53 39.79
C ALA A 3 -55.88 44.56 38.68
N TYR A 4 -55.59 45.14 37.51
CA TYR A 4 -54.73 44.56 36.49
C TYR A 4 -53.33 44.30 37.08
N GLU A 5 -52.69 43.19 36.71
CA GLU A 5 -51.24 43.21 36.61
C GLU A 5 -50.75 42.45 35.37
N ARG A 6 -50.23 43.26 34.46
CA ARG A 6 -49.58 42.89 33.21
C ARG A 6 -48.10 42.74 33.53
N GLN A 7 -47.50 41.65 33.03
CA GLN A 7 -46.15 41.62 32.45
C GLN A 7 -44.93 41.84 33.38
N MET A 8 -43.98 40.89 33.38
CA MET A 8 -42.67 41.03 32.69
C MET A 8 -41.63 39.99 33.15
N SER A 9 -40.77 39.64 32.18
CA SER A 9 -39.31 39.47 32.32
C SER A 9 -38.75 38.06 32.53
N GLY A 10 -37.78 37.71 31.66
CA GLY A 10 -36.68 36.84 32.04
C GLY A 10 -36.31 35.72 31.07
N GLY A 11 -36.11 36.03 29.78
CA GLY A 11 -35.41 35.10 28.89
C GLY A 11 -33.96 34.93 29.37
N THR A 12 -33.64 33.81 30.02
CA THR A 12 -32.28 33.44 30.39
C THR A 12 -31.74 32.42 29.39
N ALA A 13 -30.71 32.83 28.64
CA ALA A 13 -30.06 32.00 27.63
C ALA A 13 -29.33 30.78 28.26
N PRO A 14 -29.28 29.62 27.59
CA PRO A 14 -28.93 28.36 28.21
C PRO A 14 -27.42 28.09 28.15
N ARG A 15 -26.63 28.78 29.00
CA ARG A 15 -25.16 28.58 29.09
C ARG A 15 -24.76 27.14 29.44
N ARG A 16 -25.61 26.38 30.14
CA ARG A 16 -25.35 24.99 30.54
C ARG A 16 -25.40 24.01 29.36
N VAL A 17 -26.23 24.27 28.36
CA VAL A 17 -26.43 23.33 27.23
C VAL A 17 -25.21 23.35 26.30
N LEU A 18 -24.58 24.52 26.12
CA LEU A 18 -23.32 24.68 25.41
C LEU A 18 -22.15 23.94 26.08
N SER A 19 -22.09 23.91 27.41
CA SER A 19 -21.02 23.20 28.15
C SER A 19 -21.14 21.69 28.02
N HIS A 20 -22.36 21.15 28.04
CA HIS A 20 -22.60 19.72 27.88
C HIS A 20 -22.37 19.30 26.44
N ALA A 21 -22.76 20.12 25.45
CA ALA A 21 -22.47 19.87 24.05
C ALA A 21 -20.96 19.79 23.77
N LEU A 22 -20.16 20.66 24.41
CA LEU A 22 -18.71 20.69 24.22
C LEU A 22 -18.02 19.48 24.89
N LEU A 23 -18.50 19.06 26.07
CA LEU A 23 -18.03 17.83 26.73
C LEU A 23 -18.42 16.56 25.95
N PHE A 24 -19.64 16.49 25.43
CA PHE A 24 -20.07 15.40 24.56
C PHE A 24 -19.26 15.34 23.27
N ALA A 25 -18.99 16.48 22.64
CA ALA A 25 -18.13 16.55 21.45
C ALA A 25 -16.70 16.07 21.75
N LEU A 26 -16.13 16.44 22.90
CA LEU A 26 -14.80 15.99 23.30
C LEU A 26 -14.75 14.46 23.53
N LEU A 27 -15.78 13.90 24.17
CA LEU A 27 -15.93 12.46 24.41
C LEU A 27 -16.15 11.65 23.12
N CYS A 28 -16.94 12.18 22.17
CA CYS A 28 -17.12 11.56 20.87
C CYS A 28 -15.82 11.54 20.06
N SER A 29 -15.04 12.62 20.11
CA SER A 29 -13.76 12.71 19.39
C SER A 29 -12.71 11.73 19.93
N THR A 30 -12.64 11.52 21.24
CA THR A 30 -11.71 10.53 21.83
C THR A 30 -12.16 9.09 21.57
N ALA A 31 -13.46 8.82 21.53
CA ALA A 31 -13.98 7.50 21.16
C ALA A 31 -13.65 7.12 19.70
N LEU A 32 -13.64 8.08 18.78
CA LEU A 32 -13.36 7.84 17.37
C LEU A 32 -11.89 7.48 17.12
N VAL A 33 -10.95 8.08 17.87
CA VAL A 33 -9.51 7.77 17.78
C VAL A 33 -9.20 6.38 18.35
N ALA A 34 -9.90 5.96 19.41
CA ALA A 34 -9.72 4.62 20.00
C ALA A 34 -10.30 3.49 19.12
N ALA A 35 -11.14 3.82 18.15
CA ALA A 35 -11.78 2.87 17.23
C ALA A 35 -11.03 2.70 15.90
N SER A 36 -9.76 3.13 15.81
CA SER A 36 -8.88 2.81 14.67
C SER A 36 -8.50 1.33 14.66
N GLY A 37 -9.46 0.47 14.36
CA GLY A 37 -9.21 -0.93 14.05
C GLY A 37 -8.57 -1.08 12.67
N ASN A 38 -7.91 -2.22 12.43
CA ASN A 38 -7.37 -2.56 11.12
C ASN A 38 -8.47 -2.41 10.05
N ALA A 39 -8.20 -1.59 9.03
CA ALA A 39 -9.10 -1.46 7.90
C ALA A 39 -9.14 -2.82 7.17
N ALA A 40 -10.30 -3.46 7.14
CA ALA A 40 -10.48 -4.68 6.37
C ALA A 40 -10.30 -4.33 4.88
N ALA A 41 -9.21 -4.79 4.27
CA ALA A 41 -9.00 -4.67 2.84
C ALA A 41 -10.06 -5.49 2.10
N PHE A 42 -10.71 -4.88 1.11
CA PHE A 42 -11.66 -5.59 0.25
C PHE A 42 -10.91 -6.36 -0.85
N GLU A 43 -11.21 -7.65 -0.96
CA GLU A 43 -10.73 -8.53 -2.03
C GLU A 43 -11.87 -8.83 -2.99
N ILE A 44 -11.67 -8.53 -4.28
CA ILE A 44 -12.65 -8.78 -5.32
C ILE A 44 -11.99 -9.72 -6.34
N PHE A 45 -12.49 -10.96 -6.43
CA PHE A 45 -11.96 -12.01 -7.32
C PHE A 45 -10.45 -12.32 -7.12
N GLY A 46 -9.92 -12.26 -5.90
CA GLY A 46 -8.48 -12.44 -5.66
C GLY A 46 -7.64 -11.17 -5.84
N ILE A 47 -8.24 -10.07 -6.30
CA ILE A 47 -7.56 -8.78 -6.45
C ILE A 47 -7.79 -7.97 -5.18
N LYS A 48 -6.72 -7.71 -4.43
CA LYS A 48 -6.72 -6.73 -3.34
C LYS A 48 -6.59 -5.33 -3.95
N LEU A 49 -7.59 -4.48 -3.73
CA LEU A 49 -7.50 -3.09 -4.19
C LEU A 49 -6.58 -2.24 -3.29
N TRP A 50 -6.34 -2.66 -2.05
CA TRP A 50 -5.62 -1.86 -1.05
C TRP A 50 -4.92 -2.76 -0.03
N GLY A 51 -3.71 -2.37 0.39
CA GLY A 51 -2.90 -3.06 1.41
C GLY A 51 -2.12 -4.26 0.86
N SER A 52 -0.79 -4.27 1.06
CA SER A 52 0.03 -5.46 0.88
C SER A 52 -0.10 -6.33 2.13
N SER A 53 -0.35 -7.63 1.97
CA SER A 53 -0.30 -8.57 3.11
C SER A 53 1.12 -9.08 3.28
N GLU A 54 1.62 -9.04 4.53
CA GLU A 54 2.88 -9.72 4.92
C GLU A 54 2.87 -11.23 4.59
N ASP A 55 1.67 -11.78 4.35
CA ASP A 55 1.43 -13.20 4.04
C ASP A 55 1.61 -13.58 2.57
N GLU A 56 1.80 -12.64 1.62
CA GLU A 56 1.89 -12.99 0.18
C GLU A 56 3.05 -13.94 -0.14
N ASP A 57 4.15 -13.82 0.60
CA ASP A 57 5.34 -14.67 0.45
C ASP A 57 5.39 -15.82 1.46
N ALA A 58 4.45 -15.91 2.41
CA ALA A 58 4.51 -16.84 3.55
C ALA A 58 4.40 -18.32 3.13
N ASP A 59 3.79 -18.59 1.98
CA ASP A 59 3.60 -19.94 1.44
C ASP A 59 4.78 -20.41 0.55
N ILE A 60 5.79 -19.57 0.34
CA ILE A 60 6.95 -19.92 -0.50
C ILE A 60 7.86 -20.89 0.26
N VAL A 61 7.99 -22.11 -0.26
CA VAL A 61 8.87 -23.14 0.30
C VAL A 61 10.33 -22.76 0.05
N ASP A 62 11.14 -22.73 1.12
CA ASP A 62 12.56 -22.36 1.11
C ASP A 62 12.81 -20.96 0.48
N PRO A 63 12.29 -19.87 1.08
CA PRO A 63 12.34 -18.56 0.46
C PRO A 63 13.78 -18.05 0.39
N LEU A 64 14.27 -17.81 -0.83
CA LEU A 64 15.60 -17.28 -1.10
C LEU A 64 15.50 -15.86 -1.66
N ARG A 65 16.09 -14.90 -0.95
CA ARG A 65 16.26 -13.52 -1.40
C ARG A 65 17.54 -13.42 -2.23
N TYR A 66 17.50 -12.59 -3.27
CA TYR A 66 18.62 -12.39 -4.19
C TYR A 66 18.71 -10.92 -4.59
N ALA A 67 19.84 -10.56 -5.18
CA ALA A 67 20.04 -9.26 -5.80
C ALA A 67 20.55 -9.46 -7.22
N VAL A 68 20.21 -8.55 -8.12
CA VAL A 68 20.51 -8.62 -9.55
C VAL A 68 21.28 -7.40 -9.97
N THR A 69 22.41 -7.65 -10.61
CA THR A 69 23.22 -6.63 -11.28
C THR A 69 23.41 -7.09 -12.72
N ILE A 70 23.04 -6.23 -13.67
CA ILE A 70 23.26 -6.45 -15.09
C ILE A 70 24.45 -5.58 -15.49
N GLU A 71 25.55 -6.22 -15.89
CA GLU A 71 26.74 -5.52 -16.36
C GLU A 71 26.79 -5.57 -17.89
N ALA A 72 26.60 -4.41 -18.52
CA ALA A 72 26.65 -4.25 -19.97
C ALA A 72 27.59 -3.07 -20.33
N PRO A 73 28.93 -3.24 -20.25
CA PRO A 73 29.88 -2.13 -20.39
C PRO A 73 29.87 -1.48 -21.77
N ASP A 74 29.47 -2.21 -22.81
CA ASP A 74 29.38 -1.72 -24.18
C ASP A 74 27.95 -1.21 -24.54
N ALA A 75 27.01 -1.26 -23.59
CA ALA A 75 25.66 -0.73 -23.78
C ALA A 75 25.65 0.79 -23.58
N ASP A 76 24.92 1.48 -24.45
CA ASP A 76 24.46 2.83 -24.16
C ASP A 76 23.37 2.81 -23.07
N GLU A 77 23.03 3.98 -22.53
CA GLU A 77 22.05 4.12 -21.45
C GLU A 77 20.69 3.52 -21.83
N ASP A 78 20.23 3.77 -23.06
CA ASP A 78 18.97 3.26 -23.58
C ASP A 78 18.96 1.72 -23.64
N LEU A 79 20.06 1.09 -24.07
CA LEU A 79 20.17 -0.36 -24.10
C LEU A 79 20.28 -0.95 -22.69
N ALA A 80 21.03 -0.31 -21.80
CA ALA A 80 21.14 -0.76 -20.42
C ALA A 80 19.75 -0.79 -19.75
N GLU A 81 18.97 0.28 -19.91
CA GLU A 81 17.59 0.36 -19.42
C GLU A 81 16.70 -0.71 -20.05
N LYS A 82 16.79 -0.95 -21.37
CA LYS A 82 16.05 -2.04 -22.04
C LYS A 82 16.39 -3.41 -21.46
N LEU A 83 17.65 -3.67 -21.15
CA LEU A 83 18.08 -4.95 -20.59
C LEU A 83 17.59 -5.12 -19.15
N GLU A 84 17.64 -4.06 -18.34
CA GLU A 84 17.07 -4.10 -16.98
C GLU A 84 15.56 -4.35 -17.03
N ASN A 85 14.82 -3.63 -17.85
CA ASN A 85 13.37 -3.79 -18.02
C ASN A 85 12.96 -5.13 -18.65
N ALA A 86 13.87 -5.81 -19.36
CA ALA A 86 13.61 -7.12 -19.94
C ALA A 86 13.87 -8.27 -18.96
N SER A 87 14.57 -8.03 -17.86
CA SER A 87 14.96 -9.06 -16.89
C SER A 87 13.83 -9.33 -15.90
N ALA A 88 13.18 -10.48 -16.01
CA ALA A 88 12.25 -10.98 -14.99
C ALA A 88 12.92 -11.22 -13.63
N LEU A 89 14.24 -11.45 -13.59
CA LEU A 89 14.96 -11.49 -12.31
C LEU A 89 15.00 -10.11 -11.67
N LYS A 90 15.28 -9.06 -12.45
CA LYS A 90 15.35 -7.68 -11.97
C LYS A 90 13.99 -7.15 -11.53
N ASP A 91 12.95 -7.37 -12.34
CA ASP A 91 11.57 -6.99 -12.04
C ASP A 91 11.07 -7.60 -10.71
N ASP A 92 11.54 -8.81 -10.39
CA ASP A 92 11.11 -9.55 -9.21
C ASP A 92 12.10 -9.55 -8.06
N GLU A 93 13.12 -8.69 -8.09
CA GLU A 93 14.19 -8.65 -7.06
C GLU A 93 13.63 -8.48 -5.64
N GLU A 94 12.49 -7.81 -5.49
CA GLU A 94 11.79 -7.62 -4.23
C GLU A 94 11.00 -8.85 -3.74
N ARG A 95 10.97 -9.95 -4.51
CA ARG A 95 10.20 -11.17 -4.21
C ARG A 95 11.12 -12.38 -4.02
N PRO A 96 10.94 -13.19 -2.96
CA PRO A 96 11.77 -14.37 -2.76
C PRO A 96 11.40 -15.44 -3.77
N VAL A 97 12.38 -16.26 -4.16
CA VAL A 97 12.16 -17.44 -5.00
C VAL A 97 12.19 -18.71 -4.17
N SER A 98 11.58 -19.78 -4.69
CA SER A 98 11.61 -21.11 -4.07
C SER A 98 12.99 -21.76 -4.23
N GLY A 99 13.84 -21.56 -3.22
CA GLY A 99 15.16 -22.15 -3.09
C GLY A 99 16.13 -21.87 -4.24
N SER A 100 17.27 -22.54 -4.19
CA SER A 100 18.34 -22.40 -5.19
C SER A 100 17.98 -22.96 -6.57
N LEU A 101 17.19 -24.04 -6.63
CA LEU A 101 16.76 -24.64 -7.89
C LEU A 101 15.76 -23.73 -8.63
N GLY A 102 14.83 -23.11 -7.90
CA GLY A 102 13.91 -22.13 -8.47
C GLY A 102 14.64 -20.90 -8.98
N LEU A 103 15.63 -20.40 -8.23
CA LEU A 103 16.50 -19.31 -8.68
C LEU A 103 17.23 -19.66 -9.98
N LEU A 104 17.82 -20.85 -10.07
CA LEU A 104 18.54 -21.29 -11.27
C LEU A 104 17.62 -21.44 -12.49
N ALA A 105 16.42 -21.99 -12.29
CA ALA A 105 15.42 -22.11 -13.35
C ALA A 105 14.99 -20.73 -13.85
N LYS A 106 14.76 -19.78 -12.93
CA LYS A 106 14.41 -18.40 -13.26
C LYS A 106 15.54 -17.70 -14.01
N ALA A 107 16.78 -17.81 -13.56
CA ALA A 107 17.96 -17.24 -14.22
C ALA A 107 18.15 -17.77 -15.65
N ARG A 108 17.80 -19.03 -15.90
CA ARG A 108 17.84 -19.59 -17.27
C ARG A 108 16.80 -18.91 -18.18
N GLY A 109 15.57 -18.75 -17.70
CA GLY A 109 14.53 -18.04 -18.44
C GLY A 109 14.87 -16.57 -18.67
N ASP A 110 15.43 -15.92 -17.65
CA ASP A 110 15.87 -14.53 -17.68
C ASP A 110 16.93 -14.30 -18.77
N ARG A 111 17.92 -15.19 -18.87
CA ARG A 111 18.90 -15.17 -19.97
C ARG A 111 18.22 -15.21 -21.33
N ASP A 112 17.23 -16.08 -21.51
CA ASP A 112 16.54 -16.21 -22.80
C ASP A 112 15.74 -14.93 -23.14
N GLN A 113 15.18 -14.24 -22.13
CA GLN A 113 14.54 -12.93 -22.29
C GLN A 113 15.53 -11.82 -22.64
N LEU A 114 16.68 -11.76 -21.96
CA LEU A 114 17.74 -10.80 -22.25
C LEU A 114 18.29 -10.97 -23.66
N VAL A 115 18.50 -12.22 -24.10
CA VAL A 115 18.88 -12.51 -25.48
C VAL A 115 17.78 -12.04 -26.45
N ALA A 116 16.51 -12.32 -26.17
CA ALA A 116 15.42 -11.85 -27.02
C ALA A 116 15.36 -10.32 -27.12
N ALA A 117 15.62 -9.60 -26.03
CA ALA A 117 15.70 -8.14 -26.01
C ALA A 117 16.84 -7.61 -26.89
N LEU A 118 18.02 -8.24 -26.83
CA LEU A 118 19.15 -7.92 -27.71
C LEU A 118 18.79 -8.11 -29.19
N TYR A 119 18.16 -9.25 -29.53
CA TYR A 119 17.72 -9.53 -30.90
C TYR A 119 16.66 -8.53 -31.37
N ALA A 120 15.73 -8.13 -30.50
CA ALA A 120 14.73 -7.10 -30.80
C ALA A 120 15.37 -5.73 -31.08
N ASP A 121 16.51 -5.44 -30.43
CA ASP A 121 17.34 -4.25 -30.68
C ASP A 121 18.35 -4.42 -31.84
N ALA A 122 18.19 -5.47 -32.66
CA ALA A 122 19.07 -5.82 -33.78
C ALA A 122 20.54 -6.11 -33.41
N ARG A 123 20.78 -6.63 -32.20
CA ARG A 123 22.08 -7.07 -31.69
C ARG A 123 22.13 -8.60 -31.62
N TYR A 124 23.16 -9.20 -32.23
CA TYR A 124 23.29 -10.65 -32.46
C TYR A 124 24.61 -11.21 -31.93
#